data_AF-A0AAV9ZPJ3-F1
#
_entry.id   AF-A0AAV9ZPJ3-F1
#
_cell.length_a   1.000
_cell.length_b   1.000
_cell.length_c   1.000
_cell.angle_alpha   90.00
_cell.angle_beta   90.00
_cell.angle_gamma   90.00
#
_symmetry.space_group_name_H-M   'P 1'
#
loop_
_entity.id
_entity.type
_entity.pdbx_description
1 polymer ?
#
loop_
_entity_poly.entity_id
_entity_poly.type
_entity_poly.pdbx_seq_one_letter_code
_entity_poly.pdbx_strand_id
1 'polypeptide(L)'
;IKQIAHLARRLPEYVPEASPEDNKIHHTLTKLAGIDNSVWGSFNRKFDILFGEDVRVNGRLKYVRRGEQGMTLVADYLSGLDWKSSHYIVDLALPKLERIVAEMQYLWYEYQTLHIRLLIVLMHCSSAPSSSAQQQLSGGKSLPSEIEFPITVDDDEDVTTSRASSPPRTASEPDDGFMPPPDDSDDESDKMSTSILVPFSHTFTSE
;
A
#
# COMPACT_ATOMS: atom_id res chain seq x y z
N ILE A 1 10.99 -7.26 9.89
CA ILE A 1 11.48 -7.48 8.50
C ILE A 1 11.26 -8.91 8.02
N LYS A 2 11.87 -9.93 8.65
CA LYS A 2 11.68 -11.35 8.25
C LYS A 2 10.20 -11.76 8.11
N GLN A 3 9.36 -11.30 9.03
CA GLN A 3 7.91 -11.51 8.98
C GLN A 3 7.26 -10.87 7.75
N ILE A 4 7.65 -9.66 7.36
CA ILE A 4 7.15 -8.99 6.16
C ILE A 4 7.55 -9.79 4.91
N ALA A 5 8.82 -10.22 4.82
CA ALA A 5 9.28 -11.05 3.71
C ALA A 5 8.51 -12.37 3.60
N HIS A 6 8.23 -13.01 4.74
CA HIS A 6 7.44 -14.24 4.81
C HIS A 6 5.98 -14.02 4.37
N LEU A 7 5.34 -12.95 4.85
CA LEU A 7 3.98 -12.59 4.47
C LEU A 7 3.89 -12.20 2.99
N ALA A 8 4.89 -11.51 2.45
CA ALA A 8 4.91 -11.05 1.05
C ALA A 8 4.82 -12.22 0.06
N ARG A 9 5.55 -13.31 0.34
CA ARG A 9 5.56 -14.53 -0.49
C ARG A 9 4.27 -15.35 -0.38
N ARG A 10 3.46 -15.09 0.65
CA ARG A 10 2.24 -15.85 0.95
C ARG A 10 0.98 -15.01 0.77
N LEU A 11 1.10 -13.84 0.14
CA LEU A 11 -0.06 -13.05 -0.21
C LEU A 11 -0.97 -13.86 -1.15
N PRO A 12 -2.29 -13.87 -0.88
CA PRO A 12 -3.25 -14.71 -1.56
C PRO A 12 -3.52 -14.26 -3.00
N GLU A 13 -4.07 -15.18 -3.81
CA GLU A 13 -4.23 -15.02 -5.26
C GLU A 13 -5.17 -13.89 -5.73
N TYR A 14 -6.00 -13.34 -4.84
CA TYR A 14 -6.85 -12.19 -5.16
C TYR A 14 -6.13 -10.82 -5.06
N VAL A 15 -5.00 -10.74 -4.35
CA VAL A 15 -4.26 -9.47 -4.19
C VAL A 15 -3.48 -9.19 -5.47
N PRO A 16 -3.76 -8.10 -6.22
CA PRO A 16 -3.20 -7.94 -7.56
C PRO A 16 -1.66 -8.01 -7.59
N GLU A 17 -1.12 -8.60 -8.66
CA GLU A 17 0.32 -8.62 -8.90
C GLU A 17 0.83 -7.24 -9.31
N ALA A 18 2.01 -6.90 -8.79
CA ALA A 18 2.66 -5.65 -9.10
C ALA A 18 3.26 -5.68 -10.51
N SER A 19 2.79 -4.79 -11.38
CA SER A 19 3.48 -4.44 -12.62
C SER A 19 4.50 -3.31 -12.36
N PRO A 20 5.69 -3.33 -12.98
CA PRO A 20 6.67 -2.24 -12.85
C PRO A 20 6.16 -0.89 -13.37
N GLU A 21 5.18 -0.88 -14.29
CA GLU A 21 4.63 0.33 -14.91
C GLU A 21 3.58 1.01 -14.02
N ASP A 22 2.68 0.22 -13.43
CA ASP A 22 1.52 0.73 -12.69
C ASP A 22 1.69 0.70 -11.16
N ASN A 23 2.78 0.13 -10.64
CA ASN A 23 2.93 -0.01 -9.21
C ASN A 23 3.57 1.22 -8.55
N LYS A 24 2.76 1.92 -7.76
CA LYS A 24 3.19 3.02 -6.87
C LYS A 24 4.33 2.58 -5.94
N ILE A 25 4.34 1.34 -5.45
CA ILE A 25 5.43 0.79 -4.63
C ILE A 25 6.75 0.83 -5.41
N HIS A 26 6.76 0.24 -6.61
CA HIS A 26 7.94 0.22 -7.46
C HIS A 26 8.44 1.63 -7.72
N HIS A 27 7.56 2.53 -8.20
CA HIS A 27 7.91 3.92 -8.49
C HIS A 27 8.51 4.64 -7.27
N THR A 28 7.90 4.49 -6.09
CA THR A 28 8.32 5.18 -4.88
C THR A 28 9.67 4.66 -4.36
N LEU A 29 9.90 3.35 -4.41
CA LEU A 29 11.12 2.77 -3.89
C LEU A 29 12.32 2.97 -4.83
N THR A 30 12.11 2.92 -6.15
CA THR A 30 13.20 3.05 -7.14
C THR A 30 13.47 4.50 -7.56
N LYS A 31 12.44 5.31 -7.85
CA LYS A 31 12.64 6.65 -8.42
C LYS A 31 12.91 7.73 -7.37
N LEU A 32 12.51 7.52 -6.12
CA LEU A 32 12.80 8.46 -5.03
C LEU A 32 14.12 8.16 -4.30
N ALA A 33 15.08 7.53 -4.99
CA ALA A 33 16.42 7.34 -4.45
C ALA A 33 17.18 8.67 -4.38
N GLY A 34 17.95 8.88 -3.31
CA GLY A 34 18.88 10.02 -3.19
C GLY A 34 18.24 11.37 -2.86
N ILE A 35 16.98 11.41 -2.44
CA ILE A 35 16.32 12.69 -2.10
C ILE A 35 16.82 13.25 -0.77
N ASP A 36 17.06 12.37 0.21
CA ASP A 36 17.55 12.77 1.53
C ASP A 36 18.90 12.13 1.80
N ASN A 37 19.84 12.91 2.34
CA ASN A 37 21.19 12.45 2.70
C ASN A 37 21.20 11.47 3.90
N SER A 38 20.05 11.29 4.56
CA SER A 38 19.90 10.39 5.70
C SER A 38 19.07 9.15 5.32
N VAL A 39 19.52 7.99 5.78
CA VAL A 39 18.80 6.70 5.67
C VAL A 39 17.39 6.83 6.27
N TRP A 40 17.27 7.51 7.41
CA TRP A 40 15.97 7.73 8.07
C TRP A 40 15.05 8.62 7.24
N GLY A 41 15.56 9.76 6.75
CA GLY A 41 14.77 10.70 5.95
C GLY A 41 14.19 10.02 4.72
N SER A 42 15.07 9.31 3.98
CA SER A 42 14.68 8.53 2.81
C SER A 42 13.65 7.45 3.13
N PHE A 43 13.84 6.68 4.21
CA PHE A 43 12.86 5.68 4.65
C PHE A 43 11.52 6.33 5.01
N ASN A 44 11.54 7.34 5.87
CA ASN A 44 10.35 7.96 6.42
C ASN A 44 9.48 8.56 5.30
N ARG A 45 10.12 9.31 4.39
CA ARG A 45 9.48 9.93 3.23
C ARG A 45 8.87 8.90 2.28
N LYS A 46 9.62 7.85 1.91
CA LYS A 46 9.10 6.79 1.04
C LYS A 46 7.88 6.12 1.67
N PHE A 47 7.93 5.83 2.97
CA PHE A 47 6.83 5.17 3.66
C PHE A 47 5.63 6.08 3.91
N ASP A 48 5.82 7.40 4.06
CA ASP A 48 4.70 8.35 4.10
C ASP A 48 4.00 8.47 2.74
N ILE A 49 4.76 8.46 1.65
CA ILE A 49 4.18 8.46 0.29
C ILE A 49 3.40 7.17 0.01
N LEU A 50 3.88 6.03 0.52
CA LEU A 50 3.24 4.73 0.31
C LEU A 50 2.08 4.46 1.25
N PHE A 51 2.20 4.85 2.52
CA PHE A 51 1.36 4.39 3.63
C PHE A 51 0.96 5.50 4.61
N GLY A 52 1.15 6.77 4.23
CA GLY A 52 0.72 7.94 4.98
C GLY A 52 -0.81 8.06 5.08
N GLU A 53 -1.29 9.07 5.82
CA GLU A 53 -2.72 9.24 6.10
C GLU A 53 -3.57 9.42 4.84
N ASP A 54 -3.09 10.19 3.87
CA ASP A 54 -3.81 10.48 2.61
C ASP A 54 -4.01 9.25 1.72
N VAL A 55 -3.32 8.15 2.05
CA VAL A 55 -3.35 6.90 1.27
C VAL A 55 -4.36 5.89 1.85
N ARG A 56 -5.04 6.24 2.95
CA ARG A 56 -6.04 5.38 3.58
C ARG A 56 -7.37 5.48 2.85
N VAL A 57 -7.90 4.34 2.46
CA VAL A 57 -9.32 4.20 2.08
C VAL A 57 -9.95 3.26 3.09
N ASN A 58 -10.91 3.76 3.87
CA ASN A 58 -11.56 3.00 4.96
C ASN A 58 -10.56 2.45 6.00
N GLY A 59 -9.46 3.19 6.25
CA GLY A 59 -8.42 2.78 7.19
C GLY A 59 -7.45 1.71 6.67
N ARG A 60 -7.55 1.31 5.40
CA ARG A 60 -6.76 0.23 4.77
C ARG A 60 -5.66 0.77 3.85
N LEU A 61 -4.58 -0.01 3.69
CA LEU A 61 -3.49 0.35 2.78
C LEU A 61 -3.84 -0.05 1.35
N LYS A 62 -4.19 0.94 0.51
CA LYS A 62 -4.68 0.72 -0.86
C LYS A 62 -3.70 0.01 -1.80
N TYR A 63 -2.40 0.23 -1.62
CA TYR A 63 -1.37 -0.15 -2.60
C TYR A 63 -0.65 -1.46 -2.27
N VAL A 64 -1.21 -2.31 -1.40
CA VAL A 64 -0.64 -3.65 -1.19
C VAL A 64 -0.79 -4.46 -2.48
N ARG A 65 0.34 -4.97 -2.98
CA ARG A 65 0.46 -5.73 -4.23
C ARG A 65 1.45 -6.87 -4.05
N ARG A 66 1.22 -8.01 -4.71
CA ARG A 66 2.15 -9.15 -4.63
C ARG A 66 3.30 -9.04 -5.63
N GLY A 67 4.17 -10.04 -5.62
CA GLY A 67 5.21 -10.22 -6.62
C GLY A 67 6.49 -9.44 -6.32
N GLU A 68 7.47 -9.57 -7.21
CA GLU A 68 8.81 -8.97 -7.05
C GLU A 68 8.75 -7.46 -6.98
N GLN A 69 7.90 -6.82 -7.79
CA GLN A 69 7.74 -5.36 -7.85
C GLN A 69 6.80 -4.80 -6.77
N GLY A 70 6.27 -5.65 -5.88
CA GLY A 70 5.28 -5.31 -4.87
C GLY A 70 5.83 -5.38 -3.44
N MET A 71 5.14 -6.11 -2.56
CA MET A 71 5.58 -6.28 -1.17
C MET A 71 6.91 -7.02 -1.02
N THR A 72 7.35 -7.78 -2.03
CA THR A 72 8.69 -8.37 -2.05
C THR A 72 9.76 -7.29 -2.15
N LEU A 73 9.60 -6.33 -3.08
CA LEU A 73 10.48 -5.16 -3.18
C LEU A 73 10.56 -4.36 -1.87
N VAL A 74 9.43 -4.22 -1.17
CA VAL A 74 9.41 -3.57 0.16
C VAL A 74 10.27 -4.36 1.16
N ALA A 75 10.13 -5.68 1.19
CA ALA A 75 10.92 -6.53 2.07
C ALA A 75 12.41 -6.49 1.75
N ASP A 76 12.76 -6.47 0.46
CA ASP A 76 14.14 -6.38 -0.01
C ASP A 76 14.76 -5.02 0.32
N TYR A 77 14.01 -3.94 0.08
CA TYR A 77 14.40 -2.59 0.48
C TYR A 77 14.68 -2.52 1.99
N LEU A 78 13.76 -3.01 2.82
CA LEU A 78 13.93 -3.03 4.28
C LEU A 78 15.13 -3.88 4.70
N SER A 79 15.41 -4.98 4.00
CA SER A 79 16.55 -5.85 4.33
C SER A 79 17.90 -5.21 3.99
N GLY A 80 17.93 -4.29 3.03
CA GLY A 80 19.13 -3.54 2.65
C GLY A 80 19.45 -2.33 3.54
N LEU A 81 18.54 -1.93 4.45
CA LEU A 81 18.78 -0.80 5.35
C LEU A 81 19.71 -1.21 6.51
N ASP A 82 20.61 -0.31 6.89
CA ASP A 82 21.48 -0.50 8.06
C ASP A 82 20.77 -0.10 9.35
N TRP A 83 20.01 -1.05 9.91
CA TRP A 83 19.27 -0.86 11.16
C TRP A 83 20.15 -0.80 12.41
N LYS A 84 21.41 -1.23 12.34
CA LYS A 84 22.29 -1.33 13.52
C LYS A 84 22.91 0.01 13.87
N SER A 85 23.20 0.83 12.87
CA SER A 85 23.91 2.10 13.05
C SER A 85 23.04 3.23 13.63
N SER A 86 21.74 3.00 13.87
CA SER A 86 20.85 4.03 14.41
C SER A 86 19.69 3.42 15.19
N HIS A 87 19.89 3.21 16.50
CA HIS A 87 18.86 2.68 17.39
C HIS A 87 17.55 3.49 17.36
N TYR A 88 17.63 4.83 17.24
CA TYR A 88 16.46 5.71 17.17
C TYR A 88 15.58 5.48 15.92
N ILE A 89 16.16 5.00 14.81
CA ILE A 89 15.43 4.74 13.57
C ILE A 89 14.44 3.58 13.74
N VAL A 90 14.82 2.58 14.54
CA VAL A 90 14.00 1.37 14.72
C VAL A 90 12.68 1.72 15.41
N ASP A 91 12.75 2.49 16.49
CA ASP A 91 11.57 2.87 17.29
C ASP A 91 10.58 3.71 16.47
N LEU A 92 11.09 4.63 15.65
CA LEU A 92 10.26 5.44 14.77
C LEU A 92 9.71 4.66 13.56
N ALA A 93 10.45 3.67 13.05
CA ALA A 93 10.00 2.83 11.94
C ALA A 93 8.92 1.84 12.38
N LEU A 94 8.98 1.38 13.64
CA LEU A 94 8.20 0.25 14.13
C LEU A 94 6.69 0.40 13.88
N PRO A 95 6.02 1.54 14.18
CA PRO A 95 4.58 1.67 13.92
C PRO A 95 4.21 1.55 12.44
N LYS A 96 5.09 2.01 11.53
CA LYS A 96 4.87 1.87 10.09
C LYS A 96 5.02 0.42 9.63
N LEU A 97 5.99 -0.31 10.19
CA LEU A 97 6.24 -1.71 9.88
C LEU A 97 5.11 -2.61 10.43
N GLU A 98 4.67 -2.38 11.67
CA GLU A 98 3.55 -3.09 12.28
C GLU A 98 2.27 -2.91 11.48
N ARG A 99 2.01 -1.70 10.99
CA ARG A 99 0.85 -1.42 10.15
C ARG A 99 0.85 -2.24 8.84
N ILE A 100 2.01 -2.36 8.19
CA ILE A 100 2.16 -3.20 7.00
C ILE A 100 1.91 -4.68 7.33
N VAL A 101 2.49 -5.16 8.43
CA VAL A 101 2.28 -6.54 8.90
C VAL A 101 0.80 -6.81 9.15
N ALA A 102 0.12 -5.91 9.88
CA ALA A 102 -1.30 -6.04 10.19
C ALA A 102 -2.18 -6.09 8.93
N GLU A 103 -1.90 -5.23 7.95
CA GLU A 103 -2.63 -5.23 6.67
C GLU A 103 -2.41 -6.53 5.88
N MET A 104 -1.16 -7.00 5.76
CA MET A 104 -0.85 -8.23 5.04
C MET A 104 -1.47 -9.46 5.72
N GLN A 105 -1.47 -9.49 7.06
CA GLN A 105 -2.15 -10.53 7.83
C GLN A 105 -3.66 -10.50 7.60
N TYR A 106 -4.27 -9.31 7.61
CA TYR A 106 -5.69 -9.16 7.32
C TYR A 106 -6.03 -9.75 5.95
N LEU A 107 -5.29 -9.37 4.90
CA LEU A 107 -5.58 -9.85 3.53
C LEU A 107 -5.50 -11.38 3.44
N TRP A 108 -4.56 -11.97 4.18
CA TRP A 108 -4.50 -13.41 4.28
C TRP A 108 -5.72 -14.00 5.00
N TYR A 109 -6.11 -13.47 6.16
CA TYR A 109 -7.25 -13.98 6.92
C TYR A 109 -8.56 -13.85 6.13
N GLU A 110 -8.74 -12.76 5.41
CA GLU A 110 -9.87 -12.54 4.51
C GLU A 110 -9.93 -13.62 3.42
N TYR A 111 -8.79 -13.95 2.79
CA TYR A 111 -8.70 -15.05 1.83
C TYR A 111 -9.13 -16.39 2.42
N GLN A 112 -8.58 -16.75 3.60
CA GLN A 112 -8.91 -18.02 4.24
C GLN A 112 -10.40 -18.09 4.57
N THR A 113 -10.97 -16.99 5.06
CA THR A 113 -12.39 -16.91 5.40
C THR A 113 -13.26 -17.09 4.15
N LEU A 114 -12.94 -16.40 3.04
CA LEU A 114 -13.67 -16.56 1.78
C LEU A 114 -13.56 -17.97 1.22
N HIS A 115 -12.36 -18.57 1.27
CA HIS A 115 -12.13 -19.92 0.79
C HIS A 115 -12.90 -20.96 1.62
N ILE A 116 -12.87 -20.87 2.95
CA ILE A 116 -13.65 -21.75 3.83
C ILE A 116 -15.15 -21.60 3.56
N ARG A 117 -15.66 -20.36 3.41
CA ARG A 117 -17.07 -20.12 3.09
C ARG A 117 -17.45 -20.73 1.74
N LEU A 118 -16.61 -20.57 0.72
CA LEU A 118 -16.83 -21.16 -0.60
C LEU A 118 -16.86 -22.69 -0.51
N LEU A 119 -15.93 -23.32 0.21
CA LEU A 119 -15.92 -24.77 0.42
C LEU A 119 -17.17 -25.25 1.14
N ILE A 120 -17.65 -24.53 2.17
CA ILE A 120 -18.90 -24.85 2.86
C ILE A 120 -20.08 -24.82 1.88
N VAL A 121 -20.21 -23.78 1.05
CA VAL A 121 -21.28 -23.67 0.06
C VAL A 121 -21.22 -24.82 -0.94
N LEU A 122 -20.03 -25.14 -1.46
CA LEU A 122 -19.83 -26.26 -2.40
C LEU A 122 -20.20 -27.62 -1.80
N MET A 123 -19.85 -27.86 -0.53
CA MET A 123 -20.23 -29.09 0.17
C MET A 123 -21.75 -29.21 0.34
N HIS A 124 -22.45 -28.11 0.62
CA HIS A 124 -23.92 -28.11 0.76
C HIS A 124 -24.63 -28.25 -0.59
N CYS A 125 -24.08 -27.68 -1.68
CA CYS A 125 -24.63 -27.87 -3.02
C CYS A 125 -24.44 -29.30 -3.54
N SER A 126 -23.35 -29.98 -3.17
CA SER A 126 -23.09 -31.37 -3.60
C SER A 126 -23.98 -32.40 -2.90
N SER A 127 -24.57 -32.07 -1.74
CA SER A 127 -25.49 -32.97 -1.03
C SER A 127 -26.94 -32.84 -1.47
N ALA A 128 -27.24 -32.03 -2.49
CA ALA A 128 -28.58 -32.00 -3.06
C ALA A 128 -28.91 -33.40 -3.59
N PRO A 129 -29.88 -34.11 -2.99
CA PRO A 129 -30.21 -35.44 -3.45
C PRO A 129 -30.66 -35.31 -4.91
N SER A 130 -30.00 -36.05 -5.80
CA SER A 130 -30.45 -36.27 -7.16
C SER A 130 -31.78 -37.01 -7.07
N SER A 131 -32.85 -36.29 -6.76
CA SER A 131 -34.21 -36.79 -6.76
C SER A 131 -34.49 -37.14 -8.21
N SER A 132 -34.47 -38.44 -8.45
CA SER A 132 -34.85 -39.12 -9.67
C SER A 132 -36.05 -38.43 -10.31
N ALA A 133 -35.78 -37.74 -11.42
CA ALA A 133 -36.74 -37.49 -12.47
C ALA A 133 -37.18 -38.83 -13.06
N GLN A 134 -38.06 -39.54 -12.35
CA GLN A 134 -38.87 -40.61 -12.89
C GLN A 134 -40.14 -40.70 -12.02
N GLN A 135 -41.12 -39.83 -12.31
CA GLN A 135 -42.50 -40.28 -12.48
C GLN A 135 -43.42 -39.17 -13.01
N GLN A 136 -43.93 -39.46 -14.21
CA GLN A 136 -45.26 -39.15 -14.75
C GLN A 136 -45.53 -37.74 -15.33
N LEU A 137 -45.29 -37.68 -16.64
CA LEU A 137 -46.25 -37.17 -17.63
C LEU A 137 -47.69 -37.60 -17.26
N SER A 138 -48.55 -36.67 -16.89
CA SER A 138 -50.00 -36.69 -17.15
C SER A 138 -50.68 -35.56 -16.37
N GLY A 139 -51.30 -34.62 -17.08
CA GLY A 139 -52.28 -33.71 -16.48
C GLY A 139 -52.06 -32.25 -16.83
N GLY A 140 -52.42 -31.87 -18.05
CA GLY A 140 -52.58 -30.47 -18.42
C GLY A 140 -53.61 -29.79 -17.52
N LYS A 141 -53.26 -28.62 -16.98
CA LYS A 141 -54.21 -27.65 -16.44
C LYS A 141 -53.64 -26.25 -16.67
N SER A 142 -54.28 -25.60 -17.63
CA SER A 142 -54.52 -24.17 -17.85
C SER A 142 -53.76 -23.15 -17.01
N LEU A 143 -53.16 -22.21 -17.74
CA LEU A 143 -52.64 -20.92 -17.28
C LEU A 143 -53.74 -20.09 -16.59
N PRO A 144 -53.48 -19.54 -15.39
CA PRO A 144 -54.04 -18.27 -14.98
C PRO A 144 -53.12 -17.13 -15.44
N SER A 145 -53.71 -16.22 -16.19
CA SER A 145 -53.22 -14.89 -16.49
C SER A 145 -53.09 -14.04 -15.23
N GLU A 146 -52.24 -13.01 -15.33
CA GLU A 146 -52.15 -11.84 -14.44
C GLU A 146 -51.48 -12.05 -13.07
N ILE A 147 -50.23 -11.60 -13.00
CA ILE A 147 -49.63 -11.09 -11.76
C ILE A 147 -49.22 -9.65 -12.05
N GLU A 148 -50.04 -8.72 -11.56
CA GLU A 148 -49.70 -7.31 -11.42
C GLU A 148 -48.59 -7.18 -10.37
N PHE A 149 -47.52 -6.48 -10.71
CA PHE A 149 -46.51 -6.05 -9.76
C PHE A 149 -46.91 -4.69 -9.19
N PRO A 150 -47.14 -4.54 -7.88
CA PRO A 150 -47.22 -3.23 -7.26
C PRO A 150 -45.81 -2.64 -7.18
N ILE A 151 -45.59 -1.57 -7.94
CA ILE A 151 -44.44 -0.68 -7.79
C ILE A 151 -44.67 0.09 -6.49
N THR A 152 -44.02 -0.30 -5.40
CA THR A 152 -43.86 0.55 -4.22
C THR A 152 -42.69 1.48 -4.50
N VAL A 153 -43.02 2.72 -4.86
CA VAL A 153 -42.12 3.86 -4.80
C VAL A 153 -42.09 4.26 -3.33
N ASP A 154 -41.09 3.81 -2.59
CA ASP A 154 -40.87 4.29 -1.23
C ASP A 154 -40.11 5.62 -1.30
N ASP A 155 -40.75 6.56 -0.61
CA ASP A 155 -40.51 7.99 -0.49
C ASP A 155 -39.09 8.42 -0.09
N ASP A 156 -38.83 9.66 -0.49
CA ASP A 156 -37.78 10.58 -0.08
C ASP A 156 -37.38 10.51 1.41
N GLU A 157 -36.16 10.04 1.68
CA GLU A 157 -35.45 10.38 2.93
C GLU A 157 -34.46 11.51 2.64
N ASP A 158 -34.95 12.72 2.87
CA ASP A 158 -34.24 14.00 2.90
C ASP A 158 -33.24 14.02 4.07
N VAL A 159 -32.06 13.42 3.87
CA VAL A 159 -30.93 13.57 4.79
C VAL A 159 -30.25 14.91 4.53
N THR A 160 -30.83 15.94 5.15
CA THR A 160 -30.19 17.22 5.45
C THR A 160 -29.06 17.00 6.48
N THR A 161 -27.93 16.43 6.05
CA THR A 161 -26.72 16.44 6.89
C THR A 161 -26.14 17.84 6.87
N SER A 162 -26.28 18.50 8.02
CA SER A 162 -25.80 19.82 8.33
C SER A 162 -24.34 20.01 7.91
N ARG A 163 -24.16 20.85 6.88
CA ARG A 163 -22.90 21.48 6.52
C ARG A 163 -22.43 22.31 7.70
N ALA A 164 -21.58 21.74 8.55
CA ALA A 164 -20.86 22.49 9.56
C ALA A 164 -19.99 23.54 8.85
N SER A 165 -20.47 24.78 8.90
CA SER A 165 -19.73 25.98 8.56
C SER A 165 -18.38 25.95 9.25
N SER A 166 -17.32 25.70 8.48
CA SER A 166 -15.98 26.05 8.92
C SER A 166 -15.93 27.57 9.09
N PRO A 167 -15.41 28.08 10.21
CA PRO A 167 -15.29 29.51 10.42
C PRO A 167 -14.38 30.14 9.34
N PRO A 168 -14.64 31.39 8.93
CA PRO A 168 -13.76 32.12 8.04
C PRO A 168 -12.39 32.24 8.71
N ARG A 169 -11.34 31.71 8.05
CA ARG A 169 -9.96 32.01 8.42
C ARG A 169 -9.76 33.51 8.22
N THR A 170 -9.70 34.24 9.33
CA THR A 170 -9.18 35.59 9.41
C THR A 170 -7.78 35.61 8.83
N ALA A 171 -7.68 36.15 7.61
CA ALA A 171 -6.44 36.63 7.06
C ALA A 171 -6.02 37.85 7.88
N SER A 172 -4.90 37.74 8.59
CA SER A 172 -4.06 38.83 9.08
C SER A 172 -2.91 38.20 9.82
N GLU A 173 -1.72 38.15 9.22
CA GLU A 173 -0.51 38.64 9.89
C GLU A 173 0.63 38.82 8.87
N PRO A 174 1.56 39.74 9.17
CA PRO A 174 2.26 40.56 8.19
C PRO A 174 3.49 39.89 7.58
N ASP A 175 3.82 40.42 6.41
CA ASP A 175 5.04 40.26 5.64
C ASP A 175 6.26 40.70 6.47
N ASP A 176 6.79 39.79 7.29
CA ASP A 176 8.07 39.96 7.98
C ASP A 176 9.21 39.78 6.98
N GLY A 177 9.53 40.89 6.30
CA GLY A 177 10.90 41.32 6.05
C GLY A 177 11.85 40.25 5.52
N PHE A 178 11.82 40.07 4.19
CA PHE A 178 12.92 39.49 3.45
C PHE A 178 14.17 40.36 3.66
N MET A 179 15.00 39.98 4.64
CA MET A 179 16.33 40.56 4.83
C MET A 179 17.30 39.71 4.03
N PRO A 180 17.82 40.18 2.87
CA PRO A 180 18.86 39.45 2.18
C PRO A 180 20.10 39.36 3.09
N PRO A 181 20.79 38.21 3.10
CA PRO A 181 22.04 38.09 3.85
C PRO A 181 23.07 39.09 3.31
N PRO A 182 23.96 39.62 4.16
CA PRO A 182 25.09 40.41 3.72
C PRO A 182 25.96 39.61 2.76
N ASP A 183 26.32 40.27 1.67
CA ASP A 183 27.21 39.81 0.63
C ASP A 183 28.65 39.89 1.17
N ASP A 184 29.06 38.85 1.92
CA ASP A 184 30.44 38.68 2.37
C ASP A 184 31.27 38.05 1.23
N SER A 185 31.39 38.80 0.13
CA SER A 185 32.35 38.57 -0.93
C SER A 185 33.72 39.17 -0.55
N ASP A 186 34.34 38.64 0.50
CA ASP A 186 35.78 38.81 0.71
C ASP A 186 36.51 37.66 0.01
N ASP A 187 36.77 37.97 -1.25
CA ASP A 187 37.86 37.50 -2.07
C ASP A 187 39.17 37.52 -1.28
N GLU A 188 39.81 36.36 -1.06
CA GLU A 188 41.25 36.19 -1.29
C GLU A 188 41.73 34.79 -0.88
N SER A 189 42.37 34.13 -1.85
CA SER A 189 43.68 33.53 -1.68
C SER A 189 43.79 32.33 -0.73
N ASP A 190 43.84 31.12 -1.28
CA ASP A 190 45.16 30.54 -1.63
C ASP A 190 45.08 29.04 -1.99
N LYS A 191 45.72 28.71 -3.11
CA LYS A 191 46.69 27.62 -3.27
C LYS A 191 46.38 26.30 -2.55
N MET A 192 46.20 25.23 -3.32
CA MET A 192 47.32 24.32 -3.62
C MET A 192 46.83 23.11 -4.43
N SER A 193 47.44 22.99 -5.60
CA SER A 193 47.56 21.75 -6.36
C SER A 193 47.96 20.58 -5.46
N THR A 194 47.32 19.42 -5.59
CA THR A 194 48.05 18.14 -5.55
C THR A 194 47.28 17.09 -6.34
N SER A 195 47.76 16.83 -7.55
CA SER A 195 47.50 15.60 -8.29
C SER A 195 48.11 14.42 -7.53
N ILE A 196 47.35 13.36 -7.26
CA ILE A 196 47.94 12.01 -7.17
C ILE A 196 47.07 11.03 -7.95
N LEU A 197 47.63 10.63 -9.07
CA LEU A 197 47.25 9.52 -9.92
C LEU A 197 47.90 8.27 -9.33
N VAL A 198 47.15 7.25 -8.93
CA VAL A 198 47.68 5.87 -8.86
C VAL A 198 46.61 4.87 -9.29
N PRO A 199 46.84 4.10 -10.37
CA PRO A 199 46.12 2.88 -10.64
C PRO A 199 46.82 1.73 -9.90
N PHE A 200 46.10 0.97 -9.08
CA PHE A 200 46.60 -0.30 -8.56
C PHE A 200 45.83 -1.46 -9.17
N SER A 201 46.48 -2.11 -10.13
CA SER A 201 46.16 -3.45 -10.61
C SER A 201 46.57 -4.46 -9.55
N HIS A 202 45.71 -5.43 -9.22
CA HIS A 202 46.16 -6.69 -8.63
C HIS A 202 45.52 -7.87 -9.36
N THR A 203 46.42 -8.58 -10.06
CA THR A 203 46.40 -9.99 -10.43
C THR A 203 46.03 -10.89 -9.24
N PHE A 204 45.07 -11.79 -9.39
CA PHE A 204 45.24 -13.21 -9.75
C PHE A 204 46.04 -14.04 -8.72
N THR A 205 45.38 -15.02 -8.10
CA THR A 205 45.97 -16.33 -7.77
C THR A 205 44.83 -17.34 -7.52
N SER A 206 44.80 -18.38 -8.36
CA SER A 206 44.11 -19.65 -8.11
C SER A 206 44.86 -20.43 -7.03
N GLU A 207 44.11 -21.11 -6.18
CA GLU A 207 44.25 -22.55 -5.88
C GLU A 207 42.88 -23.11 -5.45
#